data_AF-A0AAP0NWZ7-F1
#
_entry.id   AF-A0AAP0NWZ7-F1
#
_cell.length_a   1.000
_cell.length_b   1.000
_cell.length_c   1.000
_cell.angle_alpha   90.00
_cell.angle_beta   90.00
_cell.angle_gamma   90.00
#
_symmetry.space_group_name_H-M   'P 1'
#
loop_
_entity.id
_entity.type
_entity.pdbx_description
1 polymer ?
#
loop_
_entity_poly.entity_id
_entity_poly.type
_entity_poly.pdbx_seq_one_letter_code
_entity_poly.pdbx_strand_id
1 'polypeptide(L)'
;MSISLEDVSILLKIPVTGKLVVVENFARYTEESRLDAIKLVSKLFGVSIEDAEDEVNISKGLTVRKCWLKSRWCPKAGSRNTTYPPVECTAWAYLLYLLSCTLFADKSGSRVSIALLKLLEDLDDVGKYAWGAAALAYLYRHLGSATRVQVSQIVGYLTLLEG
;
A
#
# COMPACT_ATOMS: atom_id res chain seq x y z
N MET A 1 -19.28 18.21 -10.50
CA MET A 1 -19.55 17.21 -9.46
C MET A 1 -18.29 17.02 -8.65
N SER A 2 -18.34 17.21 -7.33
CA SER A 2 -17.23 16.97 -6.41
C SER A 2 -17.69 15.98 -5.36
N ILE A 3 -16.95 14.88 -5.20
CA ILE A 3 -17.22 13.84 -4.21
C ILE A 3 -16.85 14.38 -2.82
N SER A 4 -17.79 14.36 -1.88
CA SER A 4 -17.58 14.78 -0.50
C SER A 4 -17.08 13.62 0.38
N LEU A 5 -16.61 13.94 1.59
CA LEU A 5 -16.28 12.91 2.59
C LEU A 5 -17.50 12.09 3.02
N GLU A 6 -18.70 12.69 2.97
CA GLU A 6 -19.95 12.00 3.28
C GLU A 6 -20.21 10.89 2.24
N ASP A 7 -20.01 11.20 0.96
CA ASP A 7 -20.16 10.24 -0.14
C ASP A 7 -19.17 9.08 0.01
N VAL A 8 -17.92 9.38 0.39
CA VAL A 8 -16.89 8.37 0.67
C VAL A 8 -17.30 7.46 1.84
N SER A 9 -17.84 8.04 2.91
CA SER A 9 -18.28 7.27 4.08
C SER A 9 -19.44 6.33 3.73
N ILE A 10 -20.42 6.83 2.97
CA ILE A 10 -21.60 6.06 2.55
C ILE A 10 -21.22 4.92 1.59
N LEU A 11 -20.38 5.21 0.59
CA LEU A 11 -20.02 4.26 -0.46
C LEU A 11 -19.03 3.19 0.01
N LEU A 12 -17.96 3.60 0.70
CA LEU A 12 -16.87 2.70 1.07
C LEU A 12 -17.05 2.06 2.43
N LYS A 13 -17.89 2.64 3.30
CA LYS A 13 -18.05 2.22 4.70
C LYS A 13 -16.72 2.13 5.46
N ILE A 14 -15.75 2.98 5.11
CA ILE A 14 -14.46 3.11 5.81
C ILE A 14 -14.41 4.43 6.59
N PRO A 15 -13.60 4.51 7.67
CA PRO A 15 -13.50 5.71 8.49
C PRO A 15 -12.97 6.91 7.68
N VAL A 16 -13.72 8.01 7.71
CA VAL A 16 -13.34 9.32 7.12
C VAL A 16 -12.76 10.28 8.16
N THR A 17 -13.00 10.02 9.44
CA THR A 17 -12.43 10.74 10.58
C THR A 17 -11.56 9.77 11.39
N GLY A 18 -10.39 10.24 11.84
CA GLY A 18 -9.43 9.39 12.55
C GLY A 18 -8.02 9.98 12.54
N LYS A 19 -7.02 9.16 12.88
CA LYS A 19 -5.60 9.52 12.77
C LYS A 19 -5.27 9.89 11.33
N LEU A 20 -4.52 10.97 11.15
CA LEU A 20 -4.09 11.40 9.83
C LEU A 20 -3.15 10.36 9.22
N VAL A 21 -3.41 10.00 7.97
CA VAL A 21 -2.50 9.14 7.20
C VAL A 21 -1.33 10.00 6.73
N VAL A 22 -0.29 10.09 7.54
CA VAL A 22 0.98 10.74 7.17
C VAL A 22 2.01 9.65 6.98
N VAL A 23 2.58 9.61 5.79
CA VAL A 23 3.75 8.75 5.54
C VAL A 23 5.01 9.61 5.60
N GLU A 24 5.55 9.76 6.81
CA GLU A 24 6.82 10.43 7.02
C GLU A 24 7.98 9.49 6.62
N ASN A 25 9.12 10.08 6.22
CA ASN A 25 10.40 9.42 5.93
C ASN A 25 10.51 8.58 4.64
N PHE A 26 9.51 8.58 3.76
CA PHE A 26 9.60 7.94 2.43
C PHE A 26 9.25 8.88 1.26
N ALA A 27 9.10 10.18 1.54
CA ALA A 27 8.85 11.18 0.51
C ALA A 27 10.06 11.43 -0.41
N ARG A 28 11.27 11.05 0.02
CA ARG A 28 12.51 11.14 -0.76
C ARG A 28 13.24 9.81 -0.69
N TYR A 29 13.79 9.39 -1.82
CA TYR A 29 14.69 8.24 -1.86
C TYR A 29 16.04 8.67 -1.29
N THR A 30 16.36 8.21 -0.08
CA THR A 30 17.69 8.34 0.54
C THR A 30 18.18 6.93 0.92
N GLU A 31 19.49 6.77 1.06
CA GLU A 31 20.07 5.48 1.49
C GLU A 31 19.58 5.08 2.90
N GLU A 32 19.35 6.04 3.79
CA GLU A 32 18.78 5.80 5.11
C GLU A 32 17.34 5.27 5.03
N SER A 33 16.48 5.93 4.25
CA SER A 33 15.12 5.45 4.00
C SER A 33 15.10 4.06 3.35
N ARG A 34 16.09 3.74 2.50
CA ARG A 34 16.22 2.42 1.88
C ARG A 34 16.51 1.34 2.93
N LEU A 35 17.48 1.58 3.81
CA LEU A 35 17.83 0.64 4.88
C LEU A 35 16.66 0.44 5.86
N ASP A 36 15.94 1.50 6.20
CA ASP A 36 14.74 1.40 7.04
C ASP A 36 13.63 0.60 6.36
N ALA A 37 13.42 0.79 5.06
CA ALA A 37 12.46 0.00 4.29
C ALA A 37 12.81 -1.50 4.31
N ILE A 38 14.08 -1.85 4.08
CA ILE A 38 14.56 -3.24 4.11
C ILE A 38 14.33 -3.86 5.48
N LYS A 39 14.72 -3.17 6.56
CA LYS A 39 14.51 -3.63 7.94
C LYS A 39 13.04 -3.84 8.25
N LEU A 40 12.19 -2.92 7.81
CA LEU A 40 10.75 -2.97 8.06
C LEU A 40 10.08 -4.11 7.29
N VAL A 41 10.46 -4.33 6.02
CA VAL A 41 10.01 -5.47 5.20
C VAL A 41 10.45 -6.80 5.81
N SER A 42 11.73 -6.90 6.22
CA SER A 42 12.27 -8.09 6.87
C SER A 42 11.56 -8.41 8.18
N LYS A 43 11.37 -7.40 9.04
CA LYS A 43 10.67 -7.51 10.34
C LYS A 43 9.23 -7.97 10.18
N LEU A 44 8.44 -7.29 9.33
CA LEU A 44 6.99 -7.55 9.25
C LEU A 44 6.67 -8.82 8.45
N PHE A 45 7.41 -9.12 7.38
CA PHE A 45 7.11 -10.33 6.60
C PHE A 45 7.85 -11.58 7.06
N GLY A 46 8.77 -11.46 8.05
CA GLY A 46 9.57 -12.57 8.53
C GLY A 46 10.53 -13.12 7.47
N VAL A 47 11.04 -12.23 6.62
CA VAL A 47 11.89 -12.57 5.46
C VAL A 47 13.35 -12.23 5.77
N SER A 48 14.30 -12.97 5.19
CA SER A 48 15.73 -12.64 5.34
C SER A 48 16.02 -11.22 4.83
N ILE A 49 17.03 -10.58 5.41
CA ILE A 49 17.44 -9.23 4.99
C ILE A 49 17.86 -9.26 3.52
N GLU A 50 18.55 -10.31 3.08
CA GLU A 50 18.97 -10.51 1.68
C GLU A 50 17.79 -10.56 0.70
N ASP A 51 16.76 -11.35 0.99
CA ASP A 51 15.54 -11.44 0.17
C ASP A 51 14.81 -10.07 0.08
N ALA A 52 14.82 -9.31 1.18
CA ALA A 52 14.20 -7.99 1.24
C ALA A 52 15.02 -6.95 0.45
N GLU A 53 16.35 -6.99 0.55
CA GLU A 53 17.27 -6.16 -0.22
C GLU A 53 17.10 -6.39 -1.72
N ASP A 54 17.11 -7.65 -2.15
CA ASP A 54 16.93 -8.02 -3.55
C ASP A 54 15.61 -7.49 -4.11
N GLU A 55 14.51 -7.62 -3.35
CA GLU A 55 13.20 -7.15 -3.82
C GLU A 55 13.14 -5.63 -3.94
N VAL A 56 13.69 -4.89 -2.98
CA VAL A 56 13.77 -3.41 -3.01
C VAL A 56 14.65 -2.95 -4.17
N ASN A 57 15.78 -3.64 -4.42
CA ASN A 57 16.69 -3.35 -5.52
C ASN A 57 16.03 -3.60 -6.89
N ILE A 58 15.34 -4.73 -7.06
CA ILE A 58 14.61 -5.08 -8.29
C ILE A 58 13.48 -4.09 -8.56
N SER A 59 12.78 -3.67 -7.51
CA SER A 59 11.63 -2.77 -7.62
C SER A 59 12.02 -1.32 -7.96
N LYS A 60 13.31 -0.95 -7.80
CA LYS A 60 13.87 0.38 -8.08
C LYS A 60 13.08 1.49 -7.38
N GLY A 61 13.26 1.57 -6.07
CA GLY A 61 12.63 2.56 -5.19
C GLY A 61 12.13 1.94 -3.89
N LEU A 62 11.42 2.72 -3.08
CA LEU A 62 10.84 2.29 -1.81
C LEU A 62 9.53 1.51 -2.02
N THR A 63 9.58 0.50 -2.90
CA THR A 63 8.43 -0.28 -3.34
C THR A 63 8.76 -1.76 -3.39
N VAL A 64 7.74 -2.62 -3.32
CA VAL A 64 7.83 -4.07 -3.52
C VAL A 64 6.86 -4.50 -4.62
N ARG A 65 7.16 -5.58 -5.35
CA ARG A 65 6.24 -6.10 -6.38
C ARG A 65 5.06 -6.82 -5.75
N LYS A 66 3.87 -6.62 -6.33
CA LYS A 66 2.63 -7.32 -5.94
C LYS A 66 2.76 -8.84 -6.07
N CYS A 67 3.48 -9.33 -7.08
CA CYS A 67 3.70 -10.77 -7.27
C CYS A 67 4.60 -11.37 -6.18
N TRP A 68 5.62 -10.62 -5.74
CA TRP A 68 6.47 -11.00 -4.61
C TRP A 68 5.68 -11.00 -3.31
N LEU A 69 4.84 -9.99 -3.09
CA LEU A 69 4.01 -9.92 -1.90
C LEU A 69 2.98 -11.07 -1.84
N LYS A 70 2.34 -11.39 -2.99
CA LYS A 70 1.36 -12.47 -3.11
C LYS A 70 1.97 -13.85 -2.84
N SER A 71 3.25 -14.07 -3.19
CA SER A 71 3.90 -15.36 -2.92
C SER A 71 4.11 -15.64 -1.43
N ARG A 72 4.04 -14.61 -0.57
CA ARG A 72 4.23 -14.75 0.88
C ARG A 72 2.96 -15.22 1.62
N TRP A 73 1.76 -14.76 1.26
CA TRP A 73 0.52 -15.27 1.88
C TRP A 73 -0.18 -16.38 1.07
N CYS A 74 0.13 -16.53 -0.22
CA CYS A 74 -0.37 -17.63 -1.05
C CYS A 74 0.81 -18.52 -1.44
N PRO A 75 1.17 -19.53 -0.62
CA PRO A 75 2.13 -20.55 -1.03
C PRO A 75 1.63 -21.25 -2.30
N LYS A 76 2.54 -21.55 -3.23
CA LYS A 76 2.19 -22.30 -4.43
C LYS A 76 1.64 -23.67 -4.02
N ALA A 77 0.44 -24.00 -4.48
CA ALA A 77 -0.18 -25.30 -4.26
C ALA A 77 0.78 -26.41 -4.72
N GLY A 78 1.23 -27.26 -3.78
CA GLY A 78 2.10 -28.40 -4.06
C GLY A 78 3.42 -28.45 -3.30
N SER A 79 3.81 -27.41 -2.55
CA SER A 79 4.99 -27.49 -1.69
C SER A 79 4.64 -28.16 -0.36
N ARG A 80 5.07 -29.42 -0.18
CA ARG A 80 4.81 -30.25 1.01
C ARG A 80 5.55 -29.79 2.28
N ASN A 81 6.47 -28.81 2.18
CA ASN A 81 7.35 -28.37 3.26
C ASN A 81 7.18 -26.87 3.61
N THR A 82 6.03 -26.26 3.34
CA THR A 82 5.82 -24.85 3.68
C THR A 82 5.42 -24.71 5.14
N THR A 83 6.38 -24.29 5.97
CA THR A 83 6.04 -23.61 7.22
C THR A 83 5.21 -22.40 6.85
N TYR A 84 3.94 -22.38 7.27
CA TYR A 84 3.09 -21.23 7.04
C TYR A 84 3.70 -20.02 7.74
N PRO A 85 3.81 -18.86 7.06
CA PRO A 85 4.26 -17.65 7.74
C PRO A 85 3.29 -17.33 8.88
N PRO A 86 3.76 -16.64 9.94
CA PRO A 86 2.90 -16.19 11.01
C PRO A 86 1.64 -15.48 10.49
N VAL A 87 0.52 -15.63 11.22
CA VAL A 87 -0.77 -15.04 10.83
C VAL A 87 -0.65 -13.53 10.62
N GLU A 88 0.16 -12.87 11.43
CA GLU A 88 0.46 -11.43 11.35
C GLU A 88 1.17 -11.07 10.03
N CYS A 89 2.22 -11.81 9.65
CA CYS A 89 2.91 -11.64 8.36
C CYS A 89 1.95 -11.74 7.17
N THR A 90 1.02 -12.70 7.24
CA THR A 90 -0.02 -12.89 6.24
C THR A 90 -1.00 -11.71 6.22
N ALA A 91 -1.43 -11.25 7.39
CA ALA A 91 -2.33 -10.11 7.53
C ALA A 91 -1.72 -8.81 6.98
N TRP A 92 -0.49 -8.48 7.37
CA TRP A 92 0.22 -7.29 6.88
C TRP A 92 0.36 -7.30 5.37
N ALA A 93 0.76 -8.44 4.81
CA ALA A 93 0.96 -8.56 3.38
C ALA A 93 -0.39 -8.41 2.66
N TYR A 94 -1.44 -9.11 3.11
CA TYR A 94 -2.77 -9.00 2.50
C TYR A 94 -3.34 -7.58 2.57
N LEU A 95 -3.22 -6.91 3.72
CA LEU A 95 -3.68 -5.53 3.90
C LEU A 95 -2.90 -4.56 3.01
N LEU A 96 -1.57 -4.69 2.96
CA LEU A 96 -0.73 -3.87 2.09
C LEU A 96 -1.13 -4.03 0.62
N TYR A 97 -1.39 -5.27 0.20
CA TYR A 97 -1.88 -5.56 -1.14
C TYR A 97 -3.24 -4.94 -1.41
N LEU A 98 -4.20 -5.14 -0.51
CA LEU A 98 -5.57 -4.64 -0.65
C LEU A 98 -5.58 -3.11 -0.75
N LEU A 99 -4.90 -2.41 0.16
CA LEU A 99 -4.79 -0.95 0.16
C LEU A 99 -4.14 -0.42 -1.13
N SER A 100 -3.09 -1.08 -1.61
CA SER A 100 -2.39 -0.70 -2.84
C SER A 100 -3.16 -1.00 -4.13
N CYS A 101 -4.12 -1.92 -4.10
CA CYS A 101 -4.95 -2.24 -5.26
C CYS A 101 -6.25 -1.43 -5.29
N THR A 102 -6.71 -0.93 -4.15
CA THR A 102 -7.99 -0.25 -4.01
C THR A 102 -7.80 1.26 -3.77
N LEU A 103 -7.41 1.65 -2.56
CA LEU A 103 -7.36 3.05 -2.13
C LEU A 103 -6.20 3.83 -2.79
N PHE A 104 -5.06 3.18 -2.92
CA PHE A 104 -3.80 3.78 -3.41
C PHE A 104 -3.30 3.06 -4.66
N ALA A 105 -4.22 2.69 -5.55
CA ALA A 105 -3.86 2.15 -6.85
C ALA A 105 -2.91 3.14 -7.56
N ASP A 106 -1.75 2.65 -8.03
CA ASP A 106 -0.76 3.43 -8.77
C ASP A 106 -0.63 2.93 -10.23
N LYS A 107 -0.16 3.80 -11.13
CA LYS A 107 -0.04 3.58 -12.58
C LYS A 107 0.80 2.35 -12.93
N SER A 108 1.79 2.03 -12.09
CA SER A 108 2.66 0.87 -12.29
C SER A 108 1.89 -0.45 -12.31
N GLY A 109 0.71 -0.51 -11.65
CA GLY A 109 -0.18 -1.66 -11.55
C GLY A 109 0.41 -2.89 -10.82
N SER A 110 1.73 -2.96 -10.70
CA SER A 110 2.52 -4.13 -10.34
C SER A 110 3.37 -3.94 -9.08
N ARG A 111 3.46 -2.71 -8.56
CA ARG A 111 4.26 -2.34 -7.39
C ARG A 111 3.40 -1.76 -6.29
N VAL A 112 3.90 -1.85 -5.06
CA VAL A 112 3.28 -1.35 -3.84
C VAL A 112 4.31 -0.55 -3.05
N SER A 113 3.90 0.60 -2.54
CA SER A 113 4.78 1.45 -1.74
C SER A 113 5.00 0.87 -0.34
N ILE A 114 6.27 0.73 0.08
CA ILE A 114 6.66 0.31 1.44
C ILE A 114 6.23 1.35 2.48
N ALA A 115 5.99 2.57 2.03
CA ALA A 115 5.48 3.65 2.84
C ALA A 115 4.13 3.32 3.51
N LEU A 116 3.25 2.59 2.82
CA LEU A 116 1.99 2.12 3.40
C LEU A 116 2.20 1.07 4.49
N LEU A 117 3.30 0.33 4.44
CA LEU A 117 3.61 -0.71 5.42
C LEU A 117 3.93 -0.14 6.80
N LYS A 118 4.45 1.10 6.89
CA LYS A 118 4.60 1.81 8.19
C LYS A 118 3.27 2.05 8.90
N LEU A 119 2.23 2.35 8.13
CA LEU A 119 0.88 2.55 8.69
C LEU A 119 0.25 1.24 9.17
N LEU A 120 0.77 0.12 8.69
CA LEU A 120 0.31 -1.21 9.03
C LEU A 120 1.14 -1.87 10.14
N GLU A 121 2.25 -1.26 10.58
CA GLU A 121 3.13 -1.84 11.60
C GLU A 121 2.37 -2.19 12.88
N ASP A 122 1.43 -1.32 13.29
CA ASP A 122 0.50 -1.57 14.39
C ASP A 122 -0.91 -1.82 13.85
N LEU A 123 -1.32 -3.10 13.83
CA LEU A 123 -2.63 -3.54 13.35
C LEU A 123 -3.79 -2.98 14.20
N ASP A 124 -3.58 -2.69 15.48
CA ASP A 124 -4.61 -2.12 16.36
C ASP A 124 -4.88 -0.65 16.01
N ASP A 125 -3.88 0.04 15.45
CA ASP A 125 -3.99 1.40 14.98
C ASP A 125 -4.51 1.51 13.54
N VAL A 126 -4.39 0.44 12.73
CA VAL A 126 -4.90 0.42 11.34
C VAL A 126 -6.35 0.86 11.27
N GLY A 127 -7.22 0.36 12.16
CA GLY A 127 -8.65 0.72 12.16
C GLY A 127 -8.95 2.17 12.55
N LYS A 128 -7.99 2.89 13.14
CA LYS A 128 -8.17 4.25 13.66
C LYS A 128 -7.77 5.34 12.65
N TYR A 129 -7.15 4.97 11.53
CA TYR A 129 -6.78 5.93 10.50
C TYR A 129 -7.98 6.37 9.67
N ALA A 130 -7.96 7.63 9.23
CA ALA A 130 -8.94 8.19 8.32
C ALA A 130 -8.71 7.72 6.86
N TRP A 131 -8.80 6.40 6.61
CA TRP A 131 -8.53 5.80 5.30
C TRP A 131 -9.37 6.39 4.17
N GLY A 132 -10.63 6.74 4.43
CA GLY A 132 -11.51 7.36 3.44
C GLY A 132 -11.02 8.76 3.03
N ALA A 133 -10.63 9.58 4.00
CA ALA A 133 -10.07 10.90 3.72
C ALA A 133 -8.73 10.79 2.96
N ALA A 134 -7.87 9.84 3.34
CA ALA A 134 -6.60 9.59 2.67
C ALA A 134 -6.78 9.13 1.21
N ALA A 135 -7.73 8.21 0.98
CA ALA A 135 -8.07 7.73 -0.36
C ALA A 135 -8.62 8.85 -1.25
N LEU A 136 -9.51 9.70 -0.71
CA LEU A 136 -10.07 10.84 -1.43
C LEU A 136 -8.99 11.87 -1.78
N ALA A 137 -8.10 12.20 -0.83
CA ALA A 137 -6.98 13.10 -1.08
C ALA A 137 -6.03 12.56 -2.16
N TYR A 138 -5.77 11.25 -2.14
CA TYR A 138 -4.98 10.57 -3.16
C TYR A 138 -5.66 10.67 -4.54
N LEU A 139 -6.95 10.33 -4.62
CA LEU A 139 -7.74 10.45 -5.86
C LEU A 139 -7.70 11.88 -6.42
N TYR A 140 -7.94 12.89 -5.59
CA TYR A 140 -7.91 14.29 -6.04
C TYR A 140 -6.53 14.74 -6.54
N ARG A 141 -5.45 14.30 -5.89
CA ARG A 141 -4.08 14.58 -6.36
C ARG A 141 -3.82 13.96 -7.73
N HIS A 142 -4.32 12.74 -7.97
CA HIS A 142 -4.15 12.05 -9.25
C HIS A 142 -5.04 12.63 -10.35
N LEU A 143 -6.28 13.04 -10.04
CA LEU A 143 -7.15 13.78 -10.96
C LEU A 143 -6.54 15.14 -11.36
N GLY A 144 -6.03 15.90 -10.39
CA GLY A 144 -5.34 17.17 -10.64
C GLY A 144 -4.03 17.02 -11.43
N SER A 145 -3.42 15.83 -11.41
CA SER A 145 -2.28 15.50 -12.26
C SER A 145 -2.70 15.03 -13.66
N ALA A 146 -3.87 14.39 -13.78
CA ALA A 146 -4.41 13.89 -15.05
C ALA A 146 -4.90 15.00 -15.99
N THR A 147 -5.20 16.19 -15.47
CA THR A 147 -5.53 17.38 -16.29
C THR A 147 -4.32 17.95 -17.05
N ARG A 148 -3.12 17.42 -16.82
CA ARG A 148 -1.90 17.77 -17.57
C ARG A 148 -1.80 16.89 -18.82
N VAL A 149 -1.48 17.52 -19.96
CA VAL A 149 -1.50 16.99 -21.36
C VAL A 149 -0.77 15.64 -21.59
N GLN A 150 0.00 15.13 -20.61
CA GLN A 150 0.85 13.95 -20.75
C GLN A 150 0.40 12.73 -19.92
N VAL A 151 -0.81 12.72 -19.33
CA VAL A 151 -1.28 11.62 -18.47
C VAL A 151 -2.47 10.88 -19.10
N SER A 152 -2.26 9.61 -19.44
CA SER A 152 -3.27 8.74 -20.08
C SER A 152 -4.06 7.83 -19.11
N GLN A 153 -3.78 7.91 -17.80
CA GLN A 153 -4.41 7.04 -16.79
C GLN A 153 -4.74 7.81 -15.51
N ILE A 154 -5.98 7.66 -15.05
CA ILE A 154 -6.47 8.10 -13.73
C ILE A 154 -6.28 6.94 -12.77
N VAL A 155 -5.79 7.21 -11.56
CA VAL A 155 -5.56 6.20 -10.53
C VAL A 155 -6.13 6.62 -9.19
N GLY A 156 -6.36 5.64 -8.31
CA GLY A 156 -7.16 5.76 -7.10
C GLY A 156 -8.44 4.91 -7.20
N TYR A 157 -9.34 5.06 -6.23
CA TYR A 157 -10.61 4.32 -6.20
C TYR A 157 -11.63 4.95 -7.17
N LEU A 158 -11.51 4.61 -8.46
CA LEU A 158 -12.33 5.17 -9.55
C LEU A 158 -13.83 4.95 -9.36
N THR A 159 -14.23 3.92 -8.61
CA THR A 159 -15.64 3.67 -8.27
C THR A 159 -16.27 4.80 -7.45
N LEU A 160 -15.47 5.68 -6.82
CA LEU A 160 -16.01 6.89 -6.19
C LEU A 160 -16.58 7.89 -7.21
N LEU A 161 -16.15 7.85 -8.48
CA LEU A 161 -16.61 8.73 -9.55
C LEU A 161 -17.83 8.19 -10.32
N GLU A 162 -18.19 6.93 -10.09
CA GLU A 162 -19.35 6.28 -10.73
C GLU A 162 -20.63 6.41 -9.89
N GLY A 163 -20.55 7.05 -8.71
CA GLY A 163 -21.67 7.33 -7.80
C GLY A 163 -22.37 8.66 -8.08
#